data_AF-A0A6P2DMD9-F1
#
_entry.id   AF-A0A6P2DMD9-F1
#
_cell.length_a   1.000
_cell.length_b   1.000
_cell.length_c   1.000
_cell.angle_alpha   90.00
_cell.angle_beta   90.00
_cell.angle_gamma   90.00
#
_symmetry.space_group_name_H-M   'P 1'
#
loop_
_entity.id
_entity.type
_entity.pdbx_description
1 polymer ?
#
loop_
_entity_poly.entity_id
_entity_poly.type
_entity_poly.pdbx_seq_one_letter_code
_entity_poly.pdbx_strand_id
1 'polypeptide(L)'
;MTHFVSGHLNLTATEFDVHYRPAIDAALARGDAFVVGDARGTDTLVQNYLFGKTTAVVVYHMFASPRNNAGFKTAGGFETDDARDAQMTADSDGDIAWARPGREKSGTQKNIDRRNTLHTTETKAV
;
A
#
# COMPACT_ATOMS: atom_id res chain seq x y z
N MET A 1 -7.98 -5.22 -10.82
CA MET A 1 -8.05 -5.09 -9.35
C MET A 1 -7.23 -3.89 -8.93
N THR A 2 -7.46 -3.38 -7.73
CA THR A 2 -6.64 -2.35 -7.09
C THR A 2 -5.93 -2.96 -5.88
N HIS A 3 -4.61 -2.79 -5.79
CA HIS A 3 -3.81 -3.31 -4.67
C HIS A 3 -3.36 -2.19 -3.74
N PHE A 4 -3.58 -2.36 -2.43
CA PHE A 4 -2.96 -1.52 -1.43
C PHE A 4 -1.55 -2.03 -1.12
N VAL A 5 -0.54 -1.23 -1.45
CA VAL A 5 0.86 -1.56 -1.17
C VAL A 5 1.30 -0.85 0.11
N SER A 6 1.70 -1.60 1.13
CA SER A 6 2.17 -1.05 2.41
C SER A 6 3.35 -1.82 3.00
N GLY A 7 4.15 -1.17 3.85
CA GLY A 7 5.36 -1.78 4.38
C GLY A 7 6.15 -0.94 5.37
N HIS A 8 7.37 -1.38 5.65
CA HIS A 8 8.24 -0.76 6.66
C HIS A 8 8.86 0.55 6.15
N LEU A 9 9.04 1.49 7.09
CA LEU A 9 9.68 2.79 6.84
C LEU A 9 11.19 2.68 6.52
N ASN A 10 11.81 1.56 6.89
CA ASN A 10 13.23 1.26 6.68
C ASN A 10 13.43 0.01 5.82
N LEU A 11 12.55 -0.20 4.83
CA LEU A 11 12.68 -1.28 3.86
C LEU A 11 13.95 -1.07 3.02
N THR A 12 14.75 -2.12 2.89
CA THR A 12 15.93 -2.13 2.00
C THR A 12 15.53 -2.47 0.56
N ALA A 13 16.39 -2.12 -0.41
CA ALA A 13 16.17 -2.51 -1.81
C ALA A 13 16.10 -4.04 -1.98
N THR A 14 16.94 -4.80 -1.25
CA THR A 14 16.91 -6.26 -1.26
C THR A 14 15.59 -6.81 -0.74
N GLU A 15 15.07 -6.28 0.37
CA GLU A 15 13.76 -6.70 0.89
C GLU A 15 12.63 -6.33 -0.07
N PHE A 16 12.71 -5.16 -0.72
CA PHE A 16 11.76 -4.78 -1.77
C PHE A 16 11.75 -5.78 -2.92
N ASP A 17 12.93 -6.16 -3.40
CA ASP A 17 13.07 -7.09 -4.52
C ASP A 17 12.57 -8.49 -4.21
N VAL A 18 12.74 -8.95 -2.97
CA VAL A 18 12.29 -10.27 -2.53
C VAL A 18 10.78 -10.28 -2.24
N HIS A 19 10.27 -9.27 -1.54
CA HIS A 19 8.93 -9.33 -0.95
C HIS A 19 7.86 -8.56 -1.73
N TYR A 20 8.23 -7.58 -2.56
CA TYR A 20 7.28 -6.68 -3.22
C TYR A 20 7.33 -6.82 -4.73
N ARG A 21 8.53 -6.76 -5.33
CA ARG A 21 8.70 -6.70 -6.78
C ARG A 21 7.94 -7.80 -7.55
N PRO A 22 8.00 -9.09 -7.16
CA PRO A 22 7.32 -10.14 -7.92
C PRO A 22 5.80 -9.97 -7.97
N ALA A 23 5.19 -9.55 -6.86
CA ALA A 23 3.75 -9.33 -6.78
C ALA A 23 3.33 -8.07 -7.55
N ILE A 24 4.13 -7.00 -7.48
CA ILE A 24 3.90 -5.77 -8.24
C ILE A 24 4.03 -6.04 -9.75
N ASP A 25 5.03 -6.79 -10.19
CA ASP A 25 5.22 -7.14 -11.59
C ASP A 25 4.06 -7.98 -12.12
N ALA A 26 3.58 -8.95 -11.32
CA ALA A 26 2.40 -9.74 -11.68
C ALA A 26 1.13 -8.88 -11.79
N ALA A 27 0.95 -7.90 -10.91
CA ALA A 27 -0.17 -6.95 -10.96
C ALA A 27 -0.07 -6.02 -12.18
N LEU A 28 1.12 -5.48 -12.47
CA LEU A 28 1.38 -4.70 -13.68
C LEU A 28 1.05 -5.48 -14.95
N ALA A 29 1.45 -6.75 -15.03
CA ALA A 29 1.19 -7.60 -16.18
C ALA A 29 -0.32 -7.83 -16.43
N ARG A 30 -1.15 -7.74 -15.38
CA ARG A 30 -2.62 -7.82 -15.49
C ARG A 30 -3.28 -6.47 -15.77
N GLY A 31 -2.53 -5.37 -15.73
CA GLY A 31 -3.08 -4.01 -15.81
C GLY A 31 -3.81 -3.59 -14.54
N ASP A 32 -3.47 -4.15 -13.39
CA ASP A 32 -4.04 -3.76 -12.10
C ASP A 32 -3.61 -2.34 -11.69
N ALA A 33 -4.38 -1.73 -10.79
CA ALA A 33 -4.11 -0.41 -10.20
C ALA A 33 -3.50 -0.54 -8.80
N PHE A 34 -2.96 0.57 -8.29
CA PHE A 34 -2.31 0.62 -6.99
C PHE A 34 -2.77 1.83 -6.17
N VAL A 35 -2.97 1.62 -4.88
CA VAL A 35 -3.01 2.68 -3.87
C VAL A 35 -1.81 2.51 -2.93
N VAL A 36 -1.16 3.60 -2.61
CA VAL A 36 0.07 3.61 -1.80
C VAL A 36 0.10 4.85 -0.91
N GLY A 37 0.73 4.75 0.25
CA GLY A 37 0.93 5.91 1.13
C GLY A 37 2.02 6.87 0.60
N ASP A 38 2.31 7.87 1.42
CA ASP A 38 3.30 8.91 1.18
C ASP A 38 4.44 8.88 2.20
N ALA A 39 4.74 7.72 2.78
CA ALA A 39 5.82 7.60 3.76
C ALA A 39 7.19 7.31 3.10
N ARG A 40 8.26 7.46 3.89
CA ARG A 40 9.57 6.93 3.50
C ARG A 40 9.57 5.39 3.49
N GLY A 41 10.56 4.80 2.82
CA GLY A 41 10.74 3.34 2.81
C GLY A 41 9.90 2.69 1.72
N THR A 42 9.02 1.77 2.10
CA THR A 42 8.22 0.99 1.15
C THR A 42 7.47 1.87 0.15
N ASP A 43 6.71 2.85 0.62
CA ASP A 43 5.91 3.71 -0.25
C ASP A 43 6.79 4.47 -1.26
N THR A 44 7.92 5.03 -0.82
CA THR A 44 8.89 5.68 -1.72
C THR A 44 9.44 4.71 -2.77
N LEU A 45 9.83 3.49 -2.38
CA LEU A 45 10.38 2.49 -3.30
C LEU A 45 9.33 2.03 -4.31
N VAL A 46 8.09 1.80 -3.87
CA VAL A 46 6.96 1.43 -4.73
C VAL A 46 6.64 2.53 -5.72
N GLN A 47 6.49 3.78 -5.25
CA GLN A 47 6.21 4.92 -6.11
C GLN A 47 7.29 5.07 -7.19
N ASN A 48 8.56 5.05 -6.80
CA ASN A 48 9.68 5.14 -7.75
C ASN A 48 9.70 3.96 -8.73
N TYR A 49 9.38 2.76 -8.27
CA TYR A 49 9.34 1.58 -9.12
C TYR A 49 8.22 1.64 -10.17
N LEU A 50 7.04 2.13 -9.79
CA LEU A 50 5.88 2.24 -10.67
C LEU A 50 5.97 3.43 -11.64
N PHE A 51 6.78 4.44 -11.32
CA PHE A 51 6.92 5.64 -12.14
C PHE A 51 7.39 5.29 -13.55
N GLY A 52 6.67 5.78 -14.56
CA GLY A 52 6.92 5.47 -15.98
C GLY A 52 6.47 4.07 -16.43
N LYS A 53 6.05 3.18 -15.52
CA LYS A 53 5.50 1.85 -15.87
C LYS A 53 3.97 1.85 -15.97
N THR A 54 3.30 2.67 -15.17
CA THR A 54 1.85 2.81 -15.18
C THR A 54 1.43 4.18 -14.65
N THR A 55 0.25 4.64 -15.05
CA THR A 55 -0.42 5.82 -14.46
C THR A 55 -1.53 5.44 -13.49
N ALA A 56 -1.81 4.15 -13.32
CA ALA A 56 -2.87 3.61 -12.47
C ALA A 56 -2.41 3.54 -10.99
N VAL A 57 -1.96 4.67 -10.44
CA VAL A 57 -1.48 4.79 -9.06
C VAL A 57 -2.10 6.02 -8.42
N VAL A 58 -2.58 5.88 -7.18
CA VAL A 58 -3.00 7.00 -6.32
C VAL A 58 -2.19 7.00 -5.03
N VAL A 59 -1.55 8.14 -4.74
CA VAL A 59 -0.77 8.34 -3.51
C VAL A 59 -1.67 8.98 -2.44
N TYR A 60 -1.89 8.26 -1.35
CA TYR A 60 -2.67 8.74 -0.22
C TYR A 60 -1.76 9.47 0.76
N HIS A 61 -2.20 10.64 1.23
CA HIS A 61 -1.42 11.42 2.18
C HIS A 61 -2.27 12.10 3.24
N MET A 62 -1.64 12.38 4.36
CA MET A 62 -2.27 13.18 5.41
C MET A 62 -2.29 14.66 5.04
N PHE A 63 -3.22 15.41 5.62
CA PHE A 63 -3.31 16.86 5.51
C PHE A 63 -3.37 17.37 4.06
N ALA A 64 -2.85 18.57 3.81
CA ALA A 64 -3.00 19.27 2.55
C ALA A 64 -2.08 18.77 1.42
N SER A 65 -0.94 18.16 1.73
CA SER A 65 0.05 17.77 0.72
C SER A 65 0.84 16.53 1.11
N PRO A 66 1.27 15.69 0.14
CA PRO A 66 2.07 14.51 0.41
C PRO A 66 3.47 14.86 0.90
N ARG A 67 4.04 14.03 1.77
CA ARG A 67 5.46 14.10 2.17
C ARG A 67 6.37 13.68 1.01
N ASN A 68 5.96 12.65 0.27
CA ASN A 68 6.59 12.27 -1.00
C ASN A 68 5.55 11.83 -2.04
N ASN A 69 5.81 12.19 -3.29
CA ASN A 69 5.04 11.76 -4.45
C ASN A 69 5.97 11.72 -5.68
N ALA A 70 6.13 10.55 -6.31
CA ALA A 70 6.94 10.41 -7.53
C ALA A 70 6.32 11.09 -8.78
N GLY A 71 5.08 11.58 -8.69
CA GLY A 71 4.38 12.28 -9.78
C GLY A 71 3.00 11.72 -10.10
N PHE A 72 2.40 10.97 -9.17
CA PHE A 72 1.08 10.37 -9.34
C PHE A 72 -0.05 11.28 -8.85
N LYS A 73 -1.28 10.90 -9.18
CA LYS A 73 -2.49 11.48 -8.59
C LYS A 73 -2.48 11.26 -7.08
N THR A 74 -3.08 12.18 -6.33
CA THR A 74 -3.13 12.10 -4.86
C THR A 74 -4.55 12.05 -4.33
N ALA A 75 -4.71 11.40 -3.18
CA ALA A 75 -5.89 11.47 -2.33
C ALA A 75 -5.46 11.95 -0.94
N GLY A 76 -5.93 13.13 -0.54
CA GLY A 76 -5.45 13.83 0.65
C GLY A 76 -6.55 14.13 1.67
N GLY A 77 -6.18 14.88 2.71
CA GLY A 77 -7.13 15.40 3.70
C GLY A 77 -7.33 14.52 4.94
N PHE A 78 -6.60 13.41 5.06
CA PHE A 78 -6.67 12.55 6.25
C PHE A 78 -5.92 13.16 7.43
N GLU A 79 -6.51 13.09 8.62
CA GLU A 79 -5.91 13.63 9.85
C GLU A 79 -5.03 12.63 10.60
N THR A 80 -5.23 11.33 10.38
CA THR A 80 -4.49 10.25 11.05
C THR A 80 -4.04 9.18 10.06
N ASP A 81 -2.94 8.48 10.38
CA ASP A 81 -2.49 7.32 9.63
C ASP A 81 -3.57 6.23 9.59
N ASP A 82 -4.26 5.98 10.71
CA ASP A 82 -5.31 4.96 10.78
C ASP A 82 -6.49 5.28 9.84
N ALA A 83 -6.92 6.54 9.74
CA ALA A 83 -7.99 6.94 8.81
C ALA A 83 -7.55 6.81 7.35
N ARG A 84 -6.33 7.27 7.02
CA ARG A 84 -5.75 7.14 5.68
C ARG A 84 -5.65 5.66 5.27
N ASP A 85 -5.09 4.84 6.15
CA ASP A 85 -4.85 3.42 5.86
C ASP A 85 -6.15 2.62 5.81
N ALA A 86 -7.15 2.96 6.62
CA ALA A 86 -8.49 2.38 6.50
C ALA A 86 -9.14 2.71 5.16
N GLN A 87 -8.99 3.96 4.68
CA GLN A 87 -9.50 4.35 3.37
C GLN A 87 -8.78 3.60 2.24
N MET A 88 -7.45 3.48 2.29
CA MET A 88 -6.70 2.67 1.31
C MET A 88 -7.14 1.21 1.30
N THR A 89 -7.44 0.61 2.47
CA THR A 89 -8.02 -0.74 2.54
C THR A 89 -9.39 -0.79 1.87
N ALA A 90 -10.25 0.21 2.09
CA ALA A 90 -11.59 0.25 1.48
C ALA A 90 -11.56 0.48 -0.04
N ASP A 91 -10.60 1.26 -0.54
CA ASP A 91 -10.45 1.61 -1.96
C ASP A 91 -9.67 0.57 -2.78
N SER A 92 -9.37 -0.58 -2.19
CA SER A 92 -8.60 -1.65 -2.84
C SER A 92 -9.21 -3.03 -2.63
N ASP A 93 -8.92 -3.95 -3.54
CA ASP A 93 -9.43 -5.31 -3.56
C ASP A 93 -8.52 -6.29 -2.80
N GLY A 94 -7.26 -5.92 -2.57
CA GLY A 94 -6.28 -6.76 -1.90
C GLY A 94 -5.02 -6.00 -1.51
N ASP A 95 -4.15 -6.67 -0.76
CA ASP A 95 -2.94 -6.08 -0.21
C ASP A 95 -1.68 -6.72 -0.83
N ILE A 96 -0.68 -5.88 -1.15
CA ILE A 96 0.71 -6.30 -1.37
C ILE A 96 1.51 -5.75 -0.19
N ALA A 97 1.65 -6.57 0.85
CA ALA A 97 2.24 -6.16 2.11
C ALA A 97 3.09 -7.27 2.73
N TRP A 98 4.15 -6.86 3.43
CA TRP A 98 5.02 -7.78 4.16
C TRP A 98 5.37 -7.25 5.55
N ALA A 99 4.95 -7.97 6.58
CA ALA A 99 5.38 -7.73 7.95
C ALA A 99 6.70 -8.50 8.20
N ARG A 100 7.77 -7.77 8.55
CA ARG A 100 9.05 -8.38 8.91
C ARG A 100 8.85 -9.23 10.17
N PRO A 101 9.43 -10.45 10.27
CA PRO A 101 9.38 -11.24 11.50
C PRO A 101 9.82 -10.42 12.72
N GLY A 102 9.07 -10.50 13.82
CA GLY A 102 9.28 -9.70 15.03
C GLY A 102 8.71 -8.27 14.97
N ARG A 103 7.89 -7.93 13.96
CA ARG A 103 7.24 -6.62 13.78
C ARG A 103 5.72 -6.74 13.73
N GLU A 104 5.15 -7.61 14.55
CA GLU A 104 3.72 -7.92 14.63
C GLU A 104 2.87 -6.75 15.16
N LYS A 105 3.50 -5.69 15.69
CA LYS A 105 2.83 -4.45 16.12
C LYS A 105 3.03 -3.28 15.14
N SER A 106 3.57 -3.56 13.95
CA SER A 106 3.83 -2.52 12.93
C SER A 106 2.54 -2.03 12.27
N GLY A 107 2.59 -0.84 11.65
CA GLY A 107 1.49 -0.33 10.83
C GLY A 107 1.14 -1.28 9.68
N THR A 108 2.14 -1.90 9.06
CA THR A 108 1.94 -2.92 8.02
C THR A 108 1.14 -4.12 8.53
N GLN A 109 1.45 -4.63 9.72
CA GLN A 109 0.68 -5.74 10.30
C GLN A 109 -0.77 -5.32 10.55
N LYS A 110 -1.01 -4.10 11.07
CA LYS A 110 -2.38 -3.59 11.24
C LYS A 110 -3.16 -3.53 9.92
N ASN A 111 -2.51 -3.18 8.81
CA ASN A 111 -3.16 -3.13 7.50
C ASN A 111 -3.55 -4.53 7.02
N ILE A 112 -2.65 -5.50 7.16
CA ILE A 112 -2.92 -6.93 6.87
C ILE A 112 -4.09 -7.45 7.73
N ASP A 113 -4.09 -7.13 9.02
CA ASP A 113 -5.16 -7.55 9.95
C ASP A 113 -6.51 -6.93 9.59
N ARG A 114 -6.51 -5.66 9.13
CA ARG A 114 -7.71 -4.96 8.66
C ARG A 114 -8.34 -5.69 7.48
N ARG A 115 -7.54 -6.06 6.47
CA ARG A 115 -8.01 -6.83 5.30
C ARG A 115 -8.58 -8.18 5.70
N ASN A 116 -7.89 -8.93 6.55
CA ASN A 116 -8.34 -10.26 7.00
C ASN A 116 -9.68 -10.22 7.74
N THR A 117 -9.91 -9.14 8.50
CA THR A 117 -11.17 -8.92 9.21
C THR A 117 -12.34 -8.68 8.26
N LEU A 118 -12.11 -7.95 7.14
CA LEU A 118 -13.13 -7.75 6.10
C LEU A 118 -13.55 -9.07 5.46
N HIS A 119 -12.60 -9.90 5.01
CA HIS A 119 -12.89 -11.20 4.42
C HIS A 119 -13.64 -12.14 5.38
N THR A 120 -13.30 -12.10 6.67
CA THR A 120 -13.99 -12.91 7.69
C THR A 120 -15.45 -12.50 7.85
N THR A 121 -15.74 -11.20 7.75
CA THR A 121 -17.09 -10.66 7.91
C THR A 121 -17.96 -11.01 6.69
N GLU A 122 -17.40 -10.89 5.48
CA GLU A 122 -18.07 -11.29 4.24
C GLU A 122 -18.40 -12.79 4.22
N THR A 123 -17.48 -13.65 4.68
CA THR A 123 -17.70 -15.11 4.69
C THR A 123 -18.76 -15.54 5.71
N LYS A 124 -18.96 -14.77 6.79
CA LYS A 124 -19.96 -15.07 7.84
C LYS A 124 -21.35 -14.52 7.54
N ALA A 125 -21.49 -13.64 6.55
CA ALA A 125 -22.74 -13.00 6.17
C ALA A 125 -23.52 -13.76 5.08
N VAL A 126 -23.10 -14.99 4.74
CA VAL A 126 -23.70 -15.87 3.72
C VAL A 126 -24.35 -17.08 4.36
#